data_AF-A0ABD4L5R4-F1
#
_entry.id   AF-A0ABD4L5R4-F1
#
_cell.length_a   1.000
_cell.length_b   1.000
_cell.length_c   1.000
_cell.angle_alpha   90.00
_cell.angle_beta   90.00
_cell.angle_gamma   90.00
#
_symmetry.space_group_name_H-M   'P 1'
#
loop_
_entity.id
_entity.type
_entity.pdbx_description
1 polymer ?
#
loop_
_entity_poly.entity_id
_entity_poly.type
_entity_poly.pdbx_seq_one_letter_code
_entity_poly.pdbx_strand_id
1 'polypeptide(L)'
;MRFHQVKELVTWAADFHRQLADQYQRLADQASNERQKMALAYLAQRETKQGQELASYLAENGDHAAVLETWFDDPADFPHAPVVGRLPERLDGGEVQDVLATALATHRTLQDLYEHRAERAGAAHEEEFFTSLAAEHRAEVRRIVRDLQRLEAY
;
A
#
# COMPACT_ATOMS: atom_id res chain seq x y z
N MET A 1 -1.85 14.77 9.13
CA MET A 1 -2.64 13.77 9.89
C MET A 1 -1.78 13.32 11.04
N ARG A 2 -2.36 13.05 12.21
CA ARG A 2 -1.62 12.71 13.44
C ARG A 2 -2.22 11.42 13.99
N PHE A 3 -1.45 10.34 13.93
CA PHE A 3 -1.86 9.05 14.45
C PHE A 3 -1.36 8.93 15.89
N HIS A 4 -2.21 8.44 16.78
CA HIS A 4 -1.91 8.28 18.20
C HIS A 4 -1.64 6.82 18.57
N GLN A 5 -2.15 5.89 17.77
CA GLN A 5 -2.01 4.45 17.99
C GLN A 5 -1.72 3.69 16.69
N VAL A 6 -1.07 2.54 16.82
CA VAL A 6 -0.77 1.65 15.69
C VAL A 6 -2.03 1.29 14.89
N LYS A 7 -3.16 1.00 15.58
CA LYS A 7 -4.44 0.72 14.91
C LYS A 7 -4.92 1.84 13.98
N GLU A 8 -4.65 3.10 14.30
CA GLU A 8 -5.07 4.23 13.46
C GLU A 8 -4.25 4.28 12.18
N LEU A 9 -2.95 3.99 12.27
CA LEU A 9 -2.07 3.90 11.11
C LEU A 9 -2.43 2.70 10.23
N VAL A 10 -2.70 1.54 10.82
CA VAL A 10 -3.11 0.34 10.09
C VAL A 10 -4.48 0.53 9.43
N THR A 11 -5.42 1.22 10.11
CA THR A 11 -6.72 1.59 9.53
C THR A 11 -6.53 2.52 8.34
N TRP A 12 -5.67 3.53 8.47
CA TRP A 12 -5.34 4.42 7.36
C TRP A 12 -4.67 3.69 6.20
N ALA A 13 -3.77 2.75 6.48
CA ALA A 13 -3.14 1.93 5.44
C ALA A 13 -4.18 1.06 4.70
N ALA A 14 -5.10 0.42 5.42
CA ALA A 14 -6.19 -0.34 4.81
C ALA A 14 -7.08 0.54 3.91
N ASP A 15 -7.42 1.73 4.38
CA ASP A 15 -8.18 2.72 3.61
C ASP A 15 -7.41 3.21 2.38
N PHE A 16 -6.10 3.41 2.51
CA PHE A 16 -5.21 3.80 1.43
C PHE A 16 -5.20 2.74 0.33
N HIS A 17 -5.01 1.47 0.69
CA HIS A 17 -5.08 0.33 -0.25
C HIS A 17 -6.43 0.24 -0.94
N ARG A 18 -7.54 0.44 -0.21
CA ARG A 18 -8.87 0.48 -0.82
C ARG A 18 -9.02 1.60 -1.85
N GLN A 19 -8.56 2.81 -1.52
CA GLN A 19 -8.63 3.94 -2.45
C GLN A 19 -7.73 3.72 -3.69
N LEU A 20 -6.56 3.09 -3.53
CA LEU A 20 -5.73 2.68 -4.66
C LEU A 20 -6.43 1.66 -5.56
N ALA A 21 -7.04 0.64 -4.96
CA ALA A 21 -7.80 -0.36 -5.70
C ALA A 21 -8.91 0.29 -6.55
N ASP A 22 -9.70 1.18 -5.95
CA ASP A 22 -10.77 1.91 -6.63
C ASP A 22 -10.22 2.77 -7.77
N GLN A 23 -9.07 3.43 -7.57
CA GLN A 23 -8.43 4.21 -8.62
C GLN A 23 -7.94 3.34 -9.78
N TYR A 24 -7.24 2.25 -9.51
CA TYR A 24 -6.78 1.35 -10.55
C TYR A 24 -7.96 0.72 -11.31
N GLN A 25 -9.06 0.39 -10.63
CA GLN A 25 -10.26 -0.11 -11.29
C GLN A 25 -10.89 0.94 -12.21
N ARG A 26 -11.02 2.20 -11.74
CA ARG A 26 -11.51 3.30 -12.59
C ARG A 26 -10.62 3.55 -13.80
N LEU A 27 -9.30 3.46 -13.64
CA LEU A 27 -8.36 3.57 -14.75
C LEU A 27 -8.47 2.38 -15.71
N ALA A 28 -8.69 1.16 -15.21
CA ALA A 28 -8.92 -0.03 -16.03
C ALA A 28 -10.18 0.11 -16.89
N ASP A 29 -11.25 0.68 -16.34
CA ASP A 29 -12.51 0.91 -17.05
C ASP A 29 -12.39 1.98 -18.15
N GLN A 30 -11.42 2.89 -18.03
CA GLN A 30 -11.12 3.95 -19.00
C GLN A 30 -9.99 3.58 -19.98
N ALA A 31 -9.31 2.45 -19.76
CA ALA A 31 -8.18 2.03 -20.57
C ALA A 31 -8.62 1.69 -21.99
N SER A 32 -7.88 2.20 -22.97
CA SER A 32 -8.16 1.98 -24.40
C SER A 32 -7.54 0.68 -24.93
N ASN A 33 -6.55 0.12 -24.24
CA ASN A 33 -5.86 -1.12 -24.59
C ASN A 33 -6.18 -2.23 -23.57
N GLU A 34 -6.52 -3.42 -24.08
CA GLU A 34 -6.79 -4.62 -23.27
C GLU A 34 -5.63 -4.96 -22.34
N ARG A 35 -4.38 -4.80 -22.79
CA ARG A 35 -3.20 -5.05 -21.93
C ARG A 35 -3.14 -4.12 -20.72
N GLN A 36 -3.41 -2.82 -20.93
CA GLN A 36 -3.46 -1.83 -19.85
C GLN A 36 -4.60 -2.14 -18.88
N LYS A 37 -5.77 -2.48 -19.42
CA LYS A 37 -6.92 -2.90 -18.62
C LYS A 37 -6.59 -4.10 -17.74
N MET A 38 -5.94 -5.13 -18.30
CA MET A 38 -5.52 -6.31 -17.53
C MET A 38 -4.49 -5.96 -16.45
N ALA A 39 -3.49 -5.13 -16.77
CA ALA A 39 -2.48 -4.68 -15.81
C ALA A 39 -3.11 -3.89 -14.64
N LEU A 40 -4.01 -2.95 -14.95
CA LEU A 40 -4.70 -2.12 -13.96
C LEU A 40 -5.68 -2.94 -13.12
N ALA A 41 -6.45 -3.86 -13.73
CA ALA A 41 -7.33 -4.75 -13.00
C ALA A 41 -6.55 -5.70 -12.05
N TYR A 42 -5.39 -6.17 -12.50
CA TYR A 42 -4.50 -6.97 -11.64
C TYR A 42 -4.00 -6.18 -10.43
N LEU A 43 -3.54 -4.93 -10.64
CA LEU A 43 -3.15 -4.04 -9.55
C LEU A 43 -4.32 -3.77 -8.60
N ALA A 44 -5.51 -3.46 -9.12
CA ALA A 44 -6.71 -3.23 -8.31
C ALA A 44 -7.04 -4.43 -7.41
N GLN A 45 -6.96 -5.64 -7.95
CA GLN A 45 -7.19 -6.88 -7.19
C GLN A 45 -6.13 -7.07 -6.10
N ARG A 46 -4.86 -6.77 -6.38
CA ARG A 46 -3.77 -6.86 -5.39
C ARG A 46 -3.95 -5.88 -4.24
N GLU A 47 -4.28 -4.63 -4.54
CA GLU A 47 -4.52 -3.61 -3.52
C GLU A 47 -5.74 -3.93 -2.67
N THR A 48 -6.80 -4.44 -3.29
CA THR A 48 -7.99 -4.93 -2.57
C THR A 48 -7.61 -6.02 -1.58
N LYS A 49 -6.78 -6.98 -1.99
CA LYS A 49 -6.33 -8.08 -1.13
C LYS A 49 -5.51 -7.57 0.06
N GLN A 50 -4.55 -6.67 -0.18
CA GLN A 50 -3.75 -6.05 0.90
C GLN A 50 -4.63 -5.27 1.89
N GLY A 51 -5.56 -4.47 1.39
CA GLY A 51 -6.50 -3.74 2.25
C GLY A 51 -7.39 -4.68 3.08
N GLN A 52 -7.81 -5.81 2.52
CA GLN A 52 -8.60 -6.83 3.22
C GLN A 52 -7.78 -7.60 4.26
N GLU A 53 -6.51 -7.89 3.99
CA GLU A 53 -5.59 -8.53 4.94
C GLU A 53 -5.37 -7.61 6.15
N LEU A 54 -5.10 -6.33 5.92
CA LEU A 54 -4.99 -5.33 6.99
C LEU A 54 -6.30 -5.13 7.76
N ALA A 55 -7.44 -5.11 7.08
CA ALA A 55 -8.75 -5.00 7.72
C ALA A 55 -9.10 -6.25 8.55
N SER A 56 -8.76 -7.44 8.06
CA SER A 56 -8.91 -8.70 8.80
C SER A 56 -8.03 -8.69 10.04
N TYR A 57 -6.78 -8.24 9.89
CA TYR A 57 -5.84 -8.10 11.01
C TYR A 57 -6.34 -7.13 12.09
N LEU A 58 -7.04 -6.05 11.72
CA LEU A 58 -7.70 -5.14 12.66
C LEU A 58 -8.93 -5.76 13.36
N ALA A 59 -9.64 -6.67 12.68
CA ALA A 59 -10.85 -7.30 13.19
C ALA A 59 -10.56 -8.55 14.05
N GLU A 60 -9.43 -9.22 13.80
CA GLU A 60 -8.96 -10.35 14.59
C GLU A 60 -8.49 -9.88 15.97
N ASN A 61 -9.39 -9.97 16.95
CA ASN A 61 -9.09 -9.77 18.37
C ASN A 61 -8.23 -10.94 18.90
N GLY A 62 -6.95 -10.97 18.55
CA GLY A 62 -5.99 -12.03 18.90
C GLY A 62 -4.63 -11.49 19.34
N ASP A 63 -3.57 -12.28 19.12
CA ASP A 63 -2.17 -12.02 19.54
C ASP A 63 -1.60 -10.64 19.12
N HIS A 64 -2.23 -10.01 18.13
CA HIS A 64 -1.84 -8.70 17.60
C HIS A 64 -2.56 -7.51 18.23
N ALA A 65 -3.58 -7.74 19.06
CA ALA A 65 -4.33 -6.68 19.76
C ALA A 65 -3.41 -5.80 20.62
N ALA A 66 -2.41 -6.40 21.28
CA ALA A 66 -1.41 -5.67 22.08
C ALA A 66 -0.59 -4.69 21.24
N VAL A 67 -0.24 -5.06 20.01
CA VAL A 67 0.50 -4.17 19.08
C VAL A 67 -0.43 -3.06 18.58
N LEU A 68 -1.68 -3.38 18.24
CA LEU A 68 -2.66 -2.41 17.72
C LEU A 68 -3.03 -1.33 18.76
N GLU A 69 -3.07 -1.69 20.05
CA GLU A 69 -3.32 -0.76 21.15
C GLU A 69 -2.09 0.04 21.59
N THR A 70 -0.93 -0.23 20.99
CA THR A 70 0.32 0.50 21.32
C THR A 70 0.20 1.95 20.91
N TRP A 71 0.55 2.83 21.85
CA TRP A 71 0.56 4.27 21.67
C TRP A 71 1.88 4.72 21.05
N PHE A 72 1.81 5.71 20.18
CA PHE A 72 3.01 6.33 19.62
C PHE A 72 3.55 7.42 20.56
N ASP A 73 4.84 7.33 20.90
CA ASP A 73 5.53 8.31 21.75
C ASP A 73 5.58 9.72 21.12
N ASP A 74 5.68 9.81 19.79
CA ASP A 74 5.57 11.08 19.07
C ASP A 74 4.57 11.01 17.89
N PRO A 75 3.34 11.50 18.10
CA PRO A 75 2.32 11.56 17.05
C PRO A 75 2.63 12.55 15.91
N ALA A 76 3.64 13.41 16.05
CA ALA A 76 3.99 14.42 15.05
C ALA A 76 5.02 13.93 14.02
N ASP A 77 5.62 12.75 14.21
CA ASP A 77 6.69 12.23 13.35
C ASP A 77 6.19 11.36 12.19
N PHE A 78 5.10 11.80 11.56
CA PHE A 78 4.62 11.20 10.34
C PHE A 78 5.11 12.02 9.16
N PRO A 79 6.12 11.55 8.39
CA PRO A 79 6.34 12.11 7.06
C PRO A 79 5.01 12.01 6.31
N HIS A 80 4.58 13.14 5.72
CA HIS A 80 3.24 13.30 5.15
C HIS A 80 2.75 12.01 4.46
N ALA A 81 1.73 11.38 5.05
CA ALA A 81 1.05 10.22 4.48
C ALA A 81 0.89 10.44 2.96
N PRO A 82 1.34 9.52 2.10
CA PRO A 82 1.21 9.68 0.66
C PRO A 82 -0.24 10.02 0.34
N VAL A 83 -0.44 11.20 -0.23
CA VAL A 83 -1.76 11.61 -0.65
C VAL A 83 -2.07 10.77 -1.87
N VAL A 84 -3.07 9.90 -1.74
CA VAL A 84 -3.67 9.08 -2.81
C VAL A 84 -3.92 9.90 -4.10
N GLY A 85 -4.04 11.21 -3.99
CA GLY A 85 -4.18 12.19 -5.09
C GLY A 85 -2.93 12.45 -5.94
N ARG A 86 -1.91 11.58 -5.95
CA ARG A 86 -0.82 11.64 -6.95
C ARG A 86 -1.00 10.71 -8.15
N LEU A 87 -1.97 9.79 -8.10
CA LEU A 87 -2.35 9.02 -9.29
C LEU A 87 -3.06 9.96 -10.27
N PRO A 88 -2.65 10.00 -11.55
CA PRO A 88 -3.33 10.82 -12.53
C PRO A 88 -4.77 10.33 -12.73
N GLU A 89 -5.74 11.25 -12.82
CA GLU A 89 -7.15 10.91 -13.04
C GLU A 89 -7.39 10.16 -14.37
N ARG A 90 -6.45 10.29 -15.31
CA ARG A 90 -6.45 9.63 -16.62
C ARG A 90 -5.02 9.25 -17.00
N LEU A 91 -4.86 8.08 -17.60
CA LEU A 91 -3.64 7.70 -18.29
C LEU A 91 -3.74 8.19 -19.73
N ASP A 92 -3.25 9.39 -20.02
CA ASP A 92 -3.26 9.93 -21.38
C ASP A 92 -2.19 9.22 -22.23
N GLY A 93 -2.60 8.13 -22.89
CA GLY A 93 -1.77 7.43 -23.87
C GLY A 93 -0.48 6.79 -23.32
N GLY A 94 -0.29 6.79 -21.99
CA GLY A 94 0.88 6.22 -21.33
C GLY A 94 0.93 4.70 -21.44
N GLU A 95 2.11 4.16 -21.70
CA GLU A 95 2.36 2.72 -21.77
C GLU A 95 2.09 2.05 -20.41
N VAL A 96 1.97 0.71 -20.37
CA VAL A 96 1.86 -0.06 -19.11
C VAL A 96 2.99 0.29 -18.12
N GLN A 97 4.13 0.72 -18.64
CA GLN A 97 5.28 1.25 -17.92
C GLN A 97 4.95 2.43 -16.99
N ASP A 98 4.10 3.37 -17.41
CA ASP A 98 3.78 4.57 -16.61
C ASP A 98 2.87 4.21 -15.42
N VAL A 99 1.96 3.27 -15.64
CA VAL A 99 1.13 2.66 -14.58
C VAL A 99 2.03 1.95 -13.58
N LEU A 100 2.97 1.14 -14.07
CA LEU A 100 3.92 0.42 -13.25
C LEU A 100 4.79 1.40 -12.43
N ALA A 101 5.35 2.43 -13.05
CA ALA A 101 6.18 3.42 -12.37
C ALA A 101 5.41 4.11 -11.24
N THR A 102 4.14 4.46 -11.48
CA THR A 102 3.29 5.10 -10.47
C THR A 102 2.95 4.15 -9.32
N ALA A 103 2.62 2.89 -9.62
CA ALA A 103 2.38 1.87 -8.61
C ALA A 103 3.62 1.62 -7.75
N LEU A 104 4.79 1.50 -8.38
CA LEU A 104 6.06 1.30 -7.69
C LEU A 104 6.42 2.48 -6.79
N ALA A 105 6.27 3.71 -7.27
CA ALA A 105 6.52 4.90 -6.47
C ALA A 105 5.60 4.97 -5.24
N THR A 106 4.34 4.55 -5.41
CA THR A 106 3.34 4.52 -4.35
C THR A 106 3.70 3.47 -3.28
N HIS A 107 3.96 2.23 -3.69
CA HIS A 107 4.38 1.18 -2.75
C HIS A 107 5.73 1.49 -2.09
N ARG A 108 6.67 2.11 -2.80
CA ARG A 108 7.95 2.54 -2.23
C ARG A 108 7.74 3.59 -1.13
N THR A 109 6.83 4.54 -1.35
CA THR A 109 6.51 5.55 -0.34
C THR A 109 5.89 4.93 0.91
N LEU A 110 5.00 3.94 0.76
CA LEU A 110 4.47 3.17 1.90
C LEU A 110 5.58 2.38 2.61
N GLN A 111 6.46 1.73 1.86
CA GLN A 111 7.59 1.00 2.43
C GLN A 111 8.49 1.92 3.26
N ASP A 112 8.90 3.06 2.70
CA ASP A 112 9.76 4.03 3.40
C ASP A 112 9.06 4.57 4.66
N LEU A 113 7.72 4.73 4.64
CA LEU A 113 6.93 5.09 5.83
C LEU A 113 7.00 4.02 6.92
N TYR A 114 6.84 2.74 6.57
CA TYR A 114 6.91 1.65 7.54
C TYR A 114 8.32 1.44 8.09
N GLU A 115 9.35 1.52 7.23
CA GLU A 115 10.76 1.44 7.64
C GLU A 115 11.10 2.58 8.61
N HIS A 116 10.71 3.82 8.28
CA HIS A 116 10.89 4.96 9.16
C HIS A 116 10.19 4.76 10.51
N ARG A 117 9.02 4.11 10.53
CA ARG A 117 8.31 3.86 11.78
C ARG A 117 9.01 2.76 12.61
N ALA A 118 9.49 1.71 11.97
CA ALA A 118 10.24 0.65 12.64
C ALA A 118 11.48 1.22 13.36
N GLU A 119 12.24 2.12 12.70
CA GLU A 119 13.43 2.76 13.29
C GLU A 119 13.14 3.64 14.51
N ARG A 120 11.92 4.15 14.62
CA ARG A 120 11.48 5.04 15.71
C ARG A 120 10.62 4.33 16.75
N ALA A 121 10.43 3.01 16.62
CA ALA A 121 9.62 2.21 17.52
C ALA A 121 10.14 2.34 18.96
N GLY A 122 9.22 2.63 19.89
CA GLY A 122 9.56 2.73 21.32
C GLY A 122 9.63 1.36 21.98
N ALA A 123 9.03 0.35 21.34
CA ALA A 123 8.93 -1.01 21.87
C ALA A 123 9.26 -2.06 20.79
N ALA A 124 9.89 -3.16 21.21
CA ALA A 124 10.35 -4.22 20.30
C ALA A 124 9.21 -4.86 19.48
N HIS A 125 8.01 -4.99 20.04
CA HIS A 125 6.85 -5.54 19.34
C HIS A 125 6.32 -4.60 18.25
N GLU A 126 6.51 -3.29 18.40
CA GLU A 126 6.17 -2.29 17.40
C GLU A 126 7.18 -2.32 16.25
N GLU A 127 8.47 -2.41 16.57
CA GLU A 127 9.56 -2.54 15.59
C GLU A 127 9.38 -3.80 14.73
N GLU A 128 9.14 -4.95 15.35
CA GLU A 128 8.95 -6.23 14.68
C GLU A 128 7.74 -6.21 13.74
N PHE A 129 6.64 -5.56 14.17
CA PHE A 129 5.44 -5.40 13.37
C PHE A 129 5.70 -4.57 12.11
N PHE A 130 6.27 -3.35 12.26
CA PHE A 130 6.54 -2.49 11.11
C PHE A 130 7.62 -3.06 10.19
N THR A 131 8.61 -3.75 10.74
CA THR A 131 9.64 -4.46 9.95
C THR A 131 9.01 -5.57 9.12
N SER A 132 8.09 -6.34 9.70
CA SER A 132 7.37 -7.40 8.98
C SER A 132 6.51 -6.81 7.86
N LEU A 133 5.80 -5.71 8.14
CA LEU A 133 4.96 -5.02 7.14
C LEU A 133 5.79 -4.44 5.99
N ALA A 134 6.92 -3.81 6.29
CA ALA A 134 7.86 -3.32 5.27
C ALA A 134 8.43 -4.46 4.42
N ALA A 135 8.79 -5.59 5.03
CA ALA A 135 9.29 -6.77 4.32
C ALA A 135 8.24 -7.38 3.38
N GLU A 136 6.98 -7.43 3.83
CA GLU A 136 5.84 -7.88 3.02
C GLU A 136 5.63 -6.99 1.79
N HIS A 137 5.56 -5.67 1.98
CA HIS A 137 5.46 -4.72 0.86
C HIS A 137 6.62 -4.85 -0.12
N ARG A 138 7.85 -5.02 0.38
CA ARG A 138 9.02 -5.21 -0.47
C ARG A 138 8.93 -6.50 -1.29
N ALA A 139 8.37 -7.57 -0.72
CA ALA A 139 8.12 -8.81 -1.44
C ALA A 139 7.03 -8.66 -2.49
N GLU A 140 6.00 -7.88 -2.19
CA GLU A 140 4.88 -7.62 -3.08
C GLU A 140 5.28 -6.77 -4.29
N VAL A 141 6.06 -5.70 -4.08
CA VAL A 141 6.65 -4.92 -5.17
C VAL A 141 7.41 -5.82 -6.15
N ARG A 142 8.23 -6.75 -5.65
CA ARG A 142 8.96 -7.71 -6.51
C ARG A 142 8.02 -8.66 -7.27
N ARG A 143 6.85 -9.00 -6.72
CA ARG A 143 5.84 -9.83 -7.41
C ARG A 143 5.16 -9.02 -8.51
N ILE A 144 4.71 -7.81 -8.19
CA ILE A 144 4.08 -6.87 -9.14
C ILE A 144 4.98 -6.63 -10.36
N VAL A 145 6.26 -6.30 -10.15
CA VAL A 145 7.21 -6.09 -11.25
C VAL A 145 7.32 -7.31 -12.15
N ARG A 146 7.47 -8.51 -11.57
CA ARG A 146 7.63 -9.75 -12.34
C ARG A 146 6.37 -10.11 -13.12
N ASP A 147 5.20 -9.94 -12.51
CA ASP A 147 3.93 -10.28 -13.15
C ASP A 147 3.58 -9.31 -14.29
N LEU A 148 3.88 -8.01 -14.11
CA LEU A 148 3.69 -7.00 -15.15
C LEU A 148 4.70 -7.15 -16.29
N GLN A 149 5.98 -7.45 -16.01
CA GLN A 149 6.97 -7.79 -17.04
C GLN A 149 6.54 -9.00 -17.87
N ARG A 150 5.90 -9.99 -17.24
CA ARG A 150 5.34 -11.14 -17.95
C ARG A 150 4.18 -10.73 -18.86
N LEU A 151 3.32 -9.81 -18.42
CA LEU A 151 2.23 -9.27 -19.24
C LEU A 151 2.71 -8.43 -20.42
N GLU A 152 3.83 -7.70 -20.29
CA GLU A 152 4.46 -6.98 -21.41
C GLU A 152 5.04 -7.91 -22.48
N ALA A 153 5.42 -9.14 -22.12
CA ALA A 153 5.99 -10.13 -23.04
C ALA A 153 4.95 -10.90 -23.89
N TYR A 154 3.64 -10.71 -23.65
CA TYR A 154 2.52 -11.30 -24.40
C TYR A 154 1.90 -10.30 -25.37
#